data_AF-A0A139DF60-F1
#
_entry.id   AF-A0A139DF60-F1
#
_cell.length_a   1.000
_cell.length_b   1.000
_cell.length_c   1.000
_cell.angle_alpha   90.00
_cell.angle_beta   90.00
_cell.angle_gamma   90.00
#
_symmetry.space_group_name_H-M   'P 1'
#
loop_
_entity.id
_entity.type
_entity.pdbx_description
1 polymer ?
#
loop_
_entity_poly.entity_id
_entity_poly.type
_entity_poly.pdbx_seq_one_letter_code
_entity_poly.pdbx_strand_id
1 'polypeptide(L)'
;MSLLNDALKAAEQRQNRPQVSRAYTGQAQGQPPQRSKAPLLAVLLAVVLAGVGVGWWVMGQPLAEPPRQAAAEAPVPTVRPEPVVEVPKEKPKAAAPQPEPEPIQPVAQLTKPAPEPEAKTPEPVGVKQETQEAVAPEPEPESPRLNSDQPAEQVADTKSISVTSDAETKLQDRAHNPVKQPRETPQAIDRRASRDLEQLLARGRTTEAEQRLTELTARQPAPQSREVFARQMLVQQMPARALGWLPQSLASDHANLRLLRARAQLEQGSLKQAVATLRSQVPAVDAFPEYRVTLATLLQQAGEPEAAAAHWSELIEYQNNQPSWWFGLAMALDAAGQAKSAARAYVQAAAMPGLSERLASYAKQRIQALQAGS
;
A
#
# COMPACT_ATOMS: atom_id res chain seq x y z
N MET A 1 26.19 30.20 -6.58
CA MET A 1 26.42 28.93 -7.31
C MET A 1 25.87 27.67 -6.59
N SER A 2 25.47 27.70 -5.31
CA SER A 2 25.07 26.47 -4.56
C SER A 2 23.68 25.91 -4.90
N LEU A 3 22.72 26.77 -5.27
CA LEU A 3 21.31 26.34 -5.41
C LEU A 3 21.06 25.33 -6.53
N LEU A 4 21.90 25.31 -7.58
CA LEU A 4 21.76 24.37 -8.68
C LEU A 4 22.27 22.97 -8.32
N ASN A 5 23.37 22.89 -7.56
CA ASN A 5 23.91 21.63 -7.05
C ASN A 5 23.01 21.02 -5.98
N ASP A 6 22.40 21.86 -5.14
CA ASP A 6 21.45 21.42 -4.12
C ASP A 6 20.15 20.91 -4.76
N ALA A 7 19.69 21.54 -5.85
CA ALA A 7 18.55 21.06 -6.63
C ALA A 7 18.84 19.73 -7.33
N LEU A 8 20.06 19.54 -7.86
CA LEU A 8 20.46 18.27 -8.48
C LEU A 8 20.58 17.14 -7.44
N LYS A 9 21.20 17.40 -6.28
CA LYS A 9 21.26 16.44 -5.17
C LYS A 9 19.88 16.08 -4.64
N ALA A 10 18.99 17.05 -4.51
CA ALA A 10 17.61 16.81 -4.08
C ALA A 10 16.80 16.00 -5.11
N ALA A 11 17.07 16.19 -6.41
CA ALA A 11 16.46 15.38 -7.47
C ALA A 11 16.99 13.93 -7.47
N GLU A 12 18.29 13.74 -7.28
CA GLU A 12 18.93 12.42 -7.23
C GLU A 12 18.51 11.63 -5.97
N GLN A 13 18.37 12.29 -4.82
CA GLN A 13 17.80 11.69 -3.61
C GLN A 13 16.35 11.25 -3.77
N ARG A 14 15.56 11.92 -4.62
CA ARG A 14 14.18 11.52 -4.94
C ARG A 14 14.12 10.35 -5.91
N GLN A 15 15.09 10.24 -6.82
CA GLN A 15 15.19 9.14 -7.79
C GLN A 15 15.74 7.85 -7.17
N ASN A 16 16.67 7.97 -6.21
CA ASN A 16 17.28 6.82 -5.52
C ASN A 16 16.49 6.34 -4.30
N ARG A 17 15.37 6.98 -3.95
CA ARG A 17 14.45 6.44 -2.95
C ARG A 17 13.69 5.28 -3.60
N PRO A 18 13.87 4.02 -3.16
CA PRO A 18 13.10 2.92 -3.70
C PRO A 18 11.63 3.24 -3.46
N GLN A 19 10.86 3.40 -4.54
CA GLN A 19 9.40 3.44 -4.44
C GLN A 19 9.00 2.16 -3.72
N VAL A 20 8.46 2.30 -2.51
CA VAL A 20 7.99 1.19 -1.69
C VAL A 20 6.99 0.45 -2.56
N SER A 21 7.45 -0.65 -3.14
CA SER A 21 6.72 -1.37 -4.15
C SER A 21 5.43 -1.85 -3.51
N ARG A 22 4.31 -1.84 -4.25
CA ARG A 22 3.01 -2.41 -3.83
C ARG A 22 3.11 -3.82 -3.22
N ALA A 23 4.24 -4.50 -3.38
CA ALA A 23 4.63 -5.72 -2.67
C ALA A 23 4.70 -5.59 -1.12
N TYR A 24 4.78 -4.38 -0.55
CA TYR A 24 4.84 -4.16 0.91
C TYR A 24 3.48 -3.87 1.56
N THR A 25 2.44 -3.56 0.77
CA THR A 25 1.08 -3.55 1.29
C THR A 25 0.67 -5.00 1.42
N GLY A 26 0.38 -5.52 2.62
CA GLY A 26 0.10 -6.93 2.93
C GLY A 26 -1.18 -7.50 2.30
N GLN A 27 -1.29 -7.36 0.98
CA GLN A 27 -2.14 -8.14 0.12
C GLN A 27 -1.51 -9.53 0.06
N ALA A 28 -2.13 -10.51 0.72
CA ALA A 28 -1.82 -11.90 0.49
C ALA A 28 -1.87 -12.16 -1.02
N GLN A 29 -0.73 -12.54 -1.58
CA GLN A 29 -0.61 -12.89 -2.98
C GLN A 29 -1.42 -14.17 -3.19
N GLY A 30 -2.69 -14.03 -3.59
CA GLY A 30 -3.52 -15.15 -3.98
C GLY A 30 -2.78 -15.93 -5.07
N GLN A 31 -2.46 -17.19 -4.78
CA GLN A 31 -1.91 -18.12 -5.74
C GLN A 31 -2.73 -18.01 -7.04
N PRO A 32 -2.13 -17.73 -8.20
CA PRO A 32 -2.90 -17.80 -9.44
C PRO A 32 -3.39 -19.25 -9.57
N PRO A 33 -4.69 -19.48 -9.87
CA PRO A 33 -5.14 -20.83 -10.18
C PRO A 33 -4.30 -21.33 -11.35
N GLN A 34 -3.78 -22.57 -11.25
CA GLN A 34 -3.05 -23.24 -12.33
C GLN A 34 -3.91 -23.22 -13.61
N ARG A 35 -3.73 -22.19 -14.43
CA ARG A 35 -4.29 -22.12 -15.77
C ARG A 35 -3.45 -23.06 -16.62
N SER A 36 -4.08 -24.10 -17.13
CA SER A 36 -3.50 -25.02 -18.10
C SER A 36 -2.85 -24.21 -19.23
N LYS A 37 -1.65 -24.62 -19.67
CA LYS A 37 -0.85 -23.93 -20.71
C LYS A 37 -1.48 -23.99 -22.13
N ALA A 38 -2.72 -24.47 -22.24
CA ALA A 38 -3.46 -24.64 -23.48
C ALA A 38 -3.63 -23.34 -24.31
N PRO A 39 -3.90 -22.14 -23.73
CA PRO A 39 -4.05 -20.94 -24.56
C PRO A 39 -2.70 -20.36 -25.02
N LEU A 40 -1.59 -20.68 -24.34
CA LEU A 40 -0.25 -20.19 -24.70
C LEU A 40 0.34 -20.98 -25.88
N LEU A 41 0.01 -22.28 -25.97
CA LEU A 41 0.29 -23.12 -27.14
C LEU A 41 -0.52 -22.69 -28.37
N ALA A 42 -1.79 -22.28 -28.19
CA ALA A 42 -2.62 -21.79 -29.30
C ALA A 42 -2.09 -20.46 -29.88
N VAL A 43 -1.59 -19.55 -29.04
CA VAL A 43 -0.99 -18.29 -29.50
C VAL A 43 0.35 -18.53 -30.22
N LEU A 44 1.18 -19.44 -29.72
CA LEU A 44 2.42 -19.82 -30.41
C LEU A 44 2.15 -20.47 -31.77
N LEU A 45 1.13 -21.33 -31.87
CA LEU A 45 0.75 -21.96 -33.14
C LEU A 45 0.23 -20.94 -34.15
N ALA A 46 -0.54 -19.93 -33.70
CA ALA A 46 -1.04 -18.86 -34.56
C ALA A 46 0.08 -17.97 -35.10
N VAL A 47 1.12 -17.68 -34.29
CA VAL A 47 2.29 -16.89 -34.73
C VAL A 47 3.12 -17.67 -35.76
N VAL A 48 3.28 -18.99 -35.58
CA VAL A 48 3.98 -19.84 -36.55
C VAL A 48 3.22 -19.92 -37.88
N LEU A 49 1.89 -20.08 -37.85
CA LEU A 49 1.07 -20.12 -39.06
C LEU A 49 1.05 -18.78 -39.81
N ALA A 50 1.05 -17.65 -39.09
CA ALA A 50 1.16 -16.32 -39.70
C ALA A 50 2.54 -16.12 -40.37
N GLY A 51 3.62 -16.62 -39.75
CA GLY A 51 4.97 -16.56 -40.33
C GLY A 51 5.11 -17.35 -41.62
N VAL A 52 4.51 -18.55 -41.70
CA VAL A 52 4.53 -19.38 -42.92
C VAL A 52 3.71 -18.73 -44.05
N GLY A 53 2.59 -18.07 -43.73
CA GLY A 53 1.78 -17.34 -44.72
C GLY A 53 2.51 -16.17 -45.38
N VAL A 54 3.28 -15.39 -44.60
CA VAL A 54 4.07 -14.27 -45.13
C VAL A 54 5.23 -14.76 -46.01
N GLY A 55 5.88 -15.87 -45.62
CA GLY A 55 6.94 -16.48 -46.43
C GLY A 55 6.46 -16.97 -47.79
N TRP A 56 5.26 -17.55 -47.87
CA TRP A 56 4.67 -18.01 -49.13
C TRP A 56 4.28 -16.84 -50.05
N TRP A 57 3.82 -15.73 -49.48
CA TRP A 57 3.41 -14.55 -50.25
C TRP A 57 4.58 -13.80 -50.89
N VAL A 58 5.72 -13.72 -50.21
CA VAL A 58 6.93 -13.08 -50.74
C VAL A 58 7.61 -13.93 -51.83
N MET A 59 7.54 -15.25 -51.73
CA MET A 59 8.13 -16.17 -52.72
C MET A 59 7.28 -16.31 -54.01
N GLY A 60 6.00 -15.88 -53.98
CA GLY A 60 5.05 -16.00 -55.09
C GLY A 60 4.91 -14.76 -55.97
N GLN A 61 5.69 -13.71 -55.77
CA GLN A 61 5.65 -12.50 -56.59
C GLN A 61 6.45 -12.72 -57.90
N PRO A 62 5.81 -12.82 -59.08
CA PRO A 62 6.54 -12.84 -60.35
C PRO A 62 7.23 -11.48 -60.55
N LEU A 63 8.52 -11.50 -60.90
CA LEU A 63 9.27 -10.29 -61.26
C LEU A 63 8.58 -9.60 -62.45
N ALA A 64 8.00 -8.44 -62.20
CA ALA A 64 7.47 -7.58 -63.25
C ALA A 64 8.62 -7.03 -64.09
N GLU A 65 8.72 -7.48 -65.34
CA GLU A 65 9.63 -6.92 -66.34
C GLU A 65 9.28 -5.44 -66.61
N PRO A 66 10.28 -4.54 -66.68
CA PRO A 66 10.01 -3.15 -67.05
C PRO A 66 9.56 -3.05 -68.51
N PRO A 67 8.61 -2.16 -68.85
CA PRO A 67 8.11 -2.05 -70.22
C PRO A 67 9.21 -1.58 -71.18
N ARG A 68 9.41 -2.37 -72.25
CA ARG A 68 10.17 -2.00 -73.45
C ARG A 68 9.59 -0.72 -74.06
N GLN A 69 10.39 0.35 -74.08
CA GLN A 69 10.18 1.44 -75.03
C GLN A 69 10.73 0.99 -76.39
N ALA A 70 9.84 0.89 -77.37
CA ALA A 70 10.18 0.71 -78.76
C ALA A 70 10.66 2.03 -79.38
N ALA A 71 11.57 1.90 -80.33
CA ALA A 71 12.41 2.92 -80.93
C ALA A 71 11.69 4.02 -81.73
N ALA A 72 12.31 5.21 -81.74
CA ALA A 72 12.47 6.11 -82.90
C ALA A 72 13.63 7.08 -82.54
N GLU A 73 14.88 6.76 -82.86
CA GLU A 73 15.63 7.02 -84.11
C GLU A 73 16.34 8.40 -84.11
N ALA A 74 17.63 8.35 -84.47
CA ALA A 74 18.71 9.32 -84.20
C ALA A 74 18.74 10.50 -85.21
N PRO A 75 19.72 11.46 -85.22
CA PRO A 75 21.15 11.19 -85.37
C PRO A 75 22.16 12.13 -84.62
N VAL A 76 23.37 11.57 -84.48
CA VAL A 76 24.71 12.18 -84.22
C VAL A 76 25.15 13.11 -85.38
N PRO A 77 26.28 13.90 -85.40
CA PRO A 77 27.42 13.98 -84.46
C PRO A 77 28.07 15.38 -84.18
N THR A 78 28.90 15.40 -83.13
CA THR A 78 30.21 16.09 -82.94
C THR A 78 30.52 17.48 -83.54
N VAL A 79 30.77 18.49 -82.69
CA VAL A 79 31.74 19.61 -82.92
C VAL A 79 32.32 20.12 -81.57
N ARG A 80 33.67 20.27 -81.50
CA ARG A 80 34.54 20.95 -80.47
C ARG A 80 34.45 22.49 -80.63
N PRO A 81 35.08 23.42 -79.85
CA PRO A 81 35.84 23.40 -78.58
C PRO A 81 35.37 24.49 -77.54
N GLU A 82 36.10 24.63 -76.42
CA GLU A 82 36.13 25.78 -75.45
C GLU A 82 36.32 27.18 -76.12
N PRO A 83 36.24 28.39 -75.47
CA PRO A 83 36.49 28.75 -74.04
C PRO A 83 35.67 29.96 -73.47
N VAL A 84 36.09 30.50 -72.29
CA VAL A 84 36.06 31.93 -71.83
C VAL A 84 34.98 32.45 -70.82
N VAL A 85 35.45 32.64 -69.55
CA VAL A 85 35.48 33.88 -68.71
C VAL A 85 34.25 34.43 -67.91
N GLU A 86 34.58 34.80 -66.65
CA GLU A 86 34.05 35.81 -65.68
C GLU A 86 32.70 35.67 -64.93
N VAL A 87 32.81 35.25 -63.64
CA VAL A 87 32.56 35.98 -62.36
C VAL A 87 31.82 37.34 -62.50
N PRO A 88 30.80 37.74 -61.69
CA PRO A 88 30.82 37.94 -60.20
C PRO A 88 29.47 37.65 -59.49
N LYS A 89 29.21 37.72 -58.17
CA LYS A 89 29.80 38.02 -56.83
C LYS A 89 28.73 37.42 -55.87
N GLU A 90 28.97 36.93 -54.65
CA GLU A 90 29.42 37.67 -53.48
C GLU A 90 29.55 36.70 -52.26
N LYS A 91 30.33 37.14 -51.27
CA LYS A 91 31.05 36.34 -50.26
C LYS A 91 30.21 35.86 -49.05
N PRO A 92 30.64 34.76 -48.40
CA PRO A 92 30.31 34.42 -47.01
C PRO A 92 31.35 35.00 -46.03
N LYS A 93 30.92 35.36 -44.81
CA LYS A 93 31.79 35.80 -43.71
C LYS A 93 31.04 35.63 -42.39
N ALA A 94 31.64 35.31 -41.25
CA ALA A 94 32.80 34.52 -40.83
C ALA A 94 32.69 34.48 -39.29
N ALA A 95 33.27 33.45 -38.70
CA ALA A 95 33.40 33.23 -37.28
C ALA A 95 34.25 34.30 -36.56
N ALA A 96 34.02 34.44 -35.23
CA ALA A 96 34.96 34.70 -34.13
C ALA A 96 34.21 35.38 -32.94
N PRO A 97 34.76 35.43 -31.71
CA PRO A 97 35.58 34.45 -30.98
C PRO A 97 35.18 34.30 -29.47
N GLN A 98 35.76 33.29 -28.80
CA GLN A 98 35.90 33.21 -27.33
C GLN A 98 36.81 34.33 -26.79
N PRO A 99 36.71 34.66 -25.49
CA PRO A 99 37.86 35.17 -24.73
C PRO A 99 38.30 34.20 -23.61
N GLU A 100 39.62 34.03 -23.54
CA GLU A 100 40.42 33.48 -22.44
C GLU A 100 40.66 34.54 -21.32
N PRO A 101 41.22 34.15 -20.15
CA PRO A 101 41.23 34.94 -18.92
C PRO A 101 42.54 35.72 -18.69
N GLU A 102 42.49 36.75 -17.84
CA GLU A 102 43.67 37.42 -17.27
C GLU A 102 43.41 37.98 -15.84
N PRO A 103 44.46 38.28 -15.04
CA PRO A 103 44.53 37.95 -13.60
C PRO A 103 44.61 39.15 -12.62
N ILE A 104 44.36 38.82 -11.33
CA ILE A 104 44.85 39.38 -10.03
C ILE A 104 44.79 40.91 -9.80
N GLN A 105 44.09 41.35 -8.73
CA GLN A 105 44.72 42.06 -7.60
C GLN A 105 43.83 42.14 -6.34
N PRO A 106 44.43 42.23 -5.13
CA PRO A 106 43.81 41.91 -3.85
C PRO A 106 43.27 43.15 -3.15
N VAL A 107 42.23 42.96 -2.32
CA VAL A 107 41.91 43.91 -1.26
C VAL A 107 41.94 43.16 0.06
N ALA A 108 43.03 43.38 0.81
CA ALA A 108 43.15 43.03 2.21
C ALA A 108 42.70 44.23 3.04
N GLN A 109 41.78 43.99 3.98
CA GLN A 109 41.74 44.58 5.33
C GLN A 109 40.66 43.83 6.12
N LEU A 110 41.07 42.89 6.98
CA LEU A 110 41.38 43.06 8.41
C LEU A 110 40.12 43.21 9.27
N THR A 111 39.68 42.09 9.86
CA THR A 111 39.67 41.97 11.33
C THR A 111 39.73 40.49 11.73
N LYS A 112 40.66 40.20 12.65
CA LYS A 112 40.99 38.90 13.25
C LYS A 112 39.95 38.51 14.35
N PRO A 113 40.04 37.27 14.87
CA PRO A 113 38.97 36.56 15.58
C PRO A 113 39.09 36.54 17.12
N ALA A 114 38.05 35.95 17.72
CA ALA A 114 37.97 35.31 19.05
C ALA A 114 37.75 36.26 20.26
N PRO A 115 37.28 35.77 21.44
CA PRO A 115 36.97 34.39 21.81
C PRO A 115 35.61 34.18 22.54
N GLU A 116 35.27 32.90 22.67
CA GLU A 116 34.50 32.31 23.76
C GLU A 116 35.07 32.70 25.14
N PRO A 117 34.23 32.75 26.19
CA PRO A 117 34.66 32.09 27.42
C PRO A 117 33.56 31.25 28.08
N GLU A 118 33.92 29.98 28.29
CA GLU A 118 33.93 29.28 29.58
C GLU A 118 32.66 29.22 30.43
N ALA A 119 32.10 28.01 30.45
CA ALA A 119 32.04 27.14 31.63
C ALA A 119 31.83 27.79 33.01
N LYS A 120 30.67 27.51 33.62
CA LYS A 120 30.53 27.40 35.08
C LYS A 120 29.54 26.30 35.48
N THR A 121 30.11 25.16 35.86
CA THR A 121 29.67 24.29 36.97
C THR A 121 30.98 23.84 37.61
N PRO A 122 31.22 23.98 38.93
CA PRO A 122 30.63 23.13 39.97
C PRO A 122 30.25 23.94 41.24
N GLU A 123 29.45 23.45 42.19
CA GLU A 123 29.83 22.49 43.24
C GLU A 123 28.62 22.15 44.16
N PRO A 124 28.75 21.14 45.06
CA PRO A 124 27.65 20.35 45.63
C PRO A 124 27.31 20.72 47.09
N VAL A 125 26.11 20.34 47.52
CA VAL A 125 25.71 20.07 48.92
C VAL A 125 24.60 19.01 48.82
N GLY A 126 24.59 17.85 49.46
CA GLY A 126 25.09 17.51 50.78
C GLY A 126 23.92 17.16 51.70
N VAL A 127 23.43 15.91 51.57
CA VAL A 127 22.87 15.00 52.59
C VAL A 127 21.94 15.56 53.70
N LYS A 128 20.73 15.01 53.78
CA LYS A 128 20.24 14.37 55.02
C LYS A 128 19.14 13.33 54.77
N GLN A 129 19.45 12.11 55.20
CA GLN A 129 18.56 10.98 55.47
C GLN A 129 17.42 11.38 56.42
N GLU A 130 16.25 10.76 56.24
CA GLU A 130 15.66 10.00 57.35
C GLU A 130 14.92 8.76 56.82
N THR A 131 15.20 7.66 57.49
CA THR A 131 14.76 6.29 57.26
C THR A 131 13.55 5.99 58.13
N GLN A 132 12.57 5.24 57.61
CA GLN A 132 11.79 4.18 58.27
C GLN A 132 10.92 3.53 57.17
N GLU A 133 11.14 2.27 56.71
CA GLU A 133 10.93 0.99 57.41
C GLU A 133 9.45 0.84 57.83
N ALA A 134 8.63 -0.17 57.47
CA ALA A 134 8.85 -1.54 57.05
C ALA A 134 7.52 -2.17 56.53
N VAL A 135 7.66 -3.14 55.60
CA VAL A 135 7.01 -4.48 55.55
C VAL A 135 5.48 -4.62 55.33
N ALA A 136 5.12 -5.00 54.08
CA ALA A 136 4.28 -6.10 53.54
C ALA A 136 3.32 -6.95 54.45
N PRO A 137 2.39 -7.79 53.91
CA PRO A 137 1.80 -7.92 52.56
C PRO A 137 0.24 -8.10 52.52
N GLU A 138 -0.27 -8.14 51.28
CA GLU A 138 -1.45 -8.82 50.66
C GLU A 138 -2.29 -9.82 51.49
N PRO A 139 -3.60 -9.95 51.17
CA PRO A 139 -4.06 -11.17 50.52
C PRO A 139 -5.13 -11.01 49.41
N GLU A 140 -5.10 -11.99 48.51
CA GLU A 140 -6.00 -12.32 47.38
C GLU A 140 -7.42 -12.80 47.80
N PRO A 141 -8.35 -13.06 46.84
CA PRO A 141 -9.80 -12.89 47.01
C PRO A 141 -10.56 -14.16 47.42
N GLU A 142 -11.66 -14.00 48.16
CA GLU A 142 -12.64 -15.06 48.41
C GLU A 142 -13.94 -14.83 47.64
N SER A 143 -14.31 -15.85 46.87
CA SER A 143 -15.67 -16.11 46.37
C SER A 143 -16.41 -16.99 47.37
N PRO A 144 -17.74 -16.84 47.53
CA PRO A 144 -18.56 -17.96 47.93
C PRO A 144 -19.55 -18.35 46.83
N ARG A 145 -19.44 -19.60 46.36
CA ARG A 145 -20.59 -20.39 45.89
C ARG A 145 -21.18 -21.12 47.10
N LEU A 146 -22.50 -21.32 47.05
CA LEU A 146 -23.32 -22.42 47.64
C LEU A 146 -24.53 -21.84 48.41
N ASN A 147 -25.73 -21.88 47.84
CA ASN A 147 -26.62 -23.03 48.00
C ASN A 147 -28.01 -22.78 47.39
N SER A 148 -28.53 -23.87 46.83
CA SER A 148 -29.92 -24.10 46.47
C SER A 148 -30.84 -23.97 47.68
N ASP A 149 -32.00 -23.36 47.49
CA ASP A 149 -33.20 -23.72 48.24
C ASP A 149 -34.40 -23.67 47.30
N GLN A 150 -34.87 -24.87 46.98
CA GLN A 150 -36.23 -25.17 46.56
C GLN A 150 -36.82 -26.03 47.69
N PRO A 151 -37.99 -25.65 48.21
CA PRO A 151 -38.96 -26.67 48.57
C PRO A 151 -40.17 -26.63 47.65
N ALA A 152 -40.43 -27.77 47.04
CA ALA A 152 -41.74 -28.14 46.53
C ALA A 152 -42.64 -28.51 47.73
N GLU A 153 -43.87 -28.01 47.74
CA GLU A 153 -44.97 -28.68 48.42
C GLU A 153 -46.22 -28.62 47.54
N GLN A 154 -46.78 -29.81 47.32
CA GLN A 154 -48.08 -30.13 46.75
C GLN A 154 -49.19 -29.50 47.62
N VAL A 155 -50.46 -29.32 47.25
CA VAL A 155 -51.41 -30.31 46.70
C VAL A 155 -52.67 -29.58 46.19
N ALA A 156 -53.24 -30.13 45.11
CA ALA A 156 -54.67 -30.26 44.78
C ALA A 156 -55.67 -29.14 45.13
N ASP A 157 -56.37 -28.62 44.10
CA ASP A 157 -57.79 -28.92 44.01
C ASP A 157 -58.31 -28.88 42.56
N THR A 158 -59.29 -29.74 42.33
CA THR A 158 -59.85 -30.18 41.07
C THR A 158 -61.10 -29.38 40.79
N LYS A 159 -61.24 -28.75 39.61
CA LYS A 159 -62.57 -28.60 39.02
C LYS A 159 -62.54 -28.65 37.50
N SER A 160 -63.02 -29.79 37.05
CA SER A 160 -63.36 -30.17 35.69
C SER A 160 -64.56 -29.38 35.17
N ILE A 161 -64.41 -28.84 33.96
CA ILE A 161 -65.34 -28.84 32.82
C ILE A 161 -66.73 -28.20 33.00
N SER A 162 -67.01 -27.22 32.14
CA SER A 162 -68.29 -27.15 31.43
C SER A 162 -68.06 -26.71 29.99
N VAL A 163 -68.32 -27.65 29.09
CA VAL A 163 -68.44 -27.50 27.64
C VAL A 163 -69.70 -26.69 27.34
N THR A 164 -69.61 -25.72 26.45
CA THR A 164 -70.68 -25.42 25.51
C THR A 164 -70.05 -25.19 24.14
N SER A 165 -70.31 -26.15 23.27
CA SER A 165 -70.17 -26.06 21.83
C SER A 165 -71.45 -25.43 21.32
N ASP A 166 -71.34 -24.38 20.50
CA ASP A 166 -72.32 -24.16 19.44
C ASP A 166 -71.72 -23.34 18.28
N ALA A 167 -72.13 -23.81 17.09
CA ALA A 167 -72.16 -23.14 15.79
C ALA A 167 -70.86 -22.96 15.01
N GLU A 168 -70.72 -23.88 14.06
CA GLU A 168 -69.99 -23.77 12.79
C GLU A 168 -70.14 -22.39 12.12
N THR A 169 -69.00 -21.83 11.71
CA THR A 169 -68.87 -21.17 10.42
C THR A 169 -67.55 -21.61 9.82
N LYS A 170 -67.64 -22.56 8.90
CA LYS A 170 -66.53 -23.03 8.07
C LYS A 170 -66.47 -22.12 6.84
N LEU A 171 -65.35 -21.42 6.64
CA LEU A 171 -64.78 -21.07 5.33
C LEU A 171 -63.38 -20.45 5.54
N GLN A 172 -62.37 -21.33 5.42
CA GLN A 172 -61.01 -21.07 4.94
C GLN A 172 -60.28 -19.83 5.48
N ASP A 173 -59.66 -19.98 6.65
CA ASP A 173 -58.40 -19.28 6.93
C ASP A 173 -57.27 -20.32 6.89
N ARG A 174 -56.50 -20.28 5.80
CA ARG A 174 -55.38 -21.17 5.55
C ARG A 174 -54.25 -20.75 6.49
N ALA A 175 -54.15 -21.43 7.63
CA ALA A 175 -52.93 -21.72 8.37
C ALA A 175 -51.80 -20.68 8.21
N HIS A 176 -51.98 -19.47 8.74
CA HIS A 176 -50.85 -18.66 9.14
C HIS A 176 -50.41 -19.12 10.52
N ASN A 177 -49.63 -20.21 10.56
CA ASN A 177 -48.74 -20.40 11.70
C ASN A 177 -47.82 -19.18 11.73
N PRO A 178 -47.87 -18.28 12.73
CA PRO A 178 -46.82 -17.31 12.88
C PRO A 178 -45.60 -18.11 13.34
N VAL A 179 -44.78 -18.53 12.37
CA VAL A 179 -43.42 -18.98 12.67
C VAL A 179 -42.80 -17.80 13.41
N LYS A 180 -42.59 -17.96 14.71
CA LYS A 180 -41.88 -17.01 15.56
C LYS A 180 -40.46 -16.93 15.03
N GLN A 181 -40.24 -16.15 13.98
CA GLN A 181 -38.90 -15.88 13.48
C GLN A 181 -38.17 -15.16 14.60
N PRO A 182 -37.07 -15.72 15.13
CA PRO A 182 -36.23 -15.00 16.06
C PRO A 182 -35.83 -13.68 15.39
N ARG A 183 -36.11 -12.54 16.02
CA ARG A 183 -35.67 -11.24 15.49
C ARG A 183 -34.13 -11.30 15.36
N GLU A 184 -33.64 -11.28 14.13
CA GLU A 184 -32.20 -11.26 13.88
C GLU A 184 -31.59 -10.00 14.51
N THR A 185 -30.45 -10.14 15.17
CA THR A 185 -29.74 -8.98 15.72
C THR A 185 -29.13 -8.15 14.57
N PRO A 186 -28.93 -6.83 14.73
CA PRO A 186 -28.29 -6.00 13.70
C PRO A 186 -26.94 -6.55 13.22
N GLN A 187 -26.17 -7.19 14.11
CA GLN A 187 -24.89 -7.82 13.79
C GLN A 187 -25.08 -9.10 12.95
N ALA A 188 -26.11 -9.91 13.23
CA ALA A 188 -26.41 -11.09 12.42
C ALA A 188 -26.85 -10.68 11.00
N ILE A 189 -27.66 -9.64 10.89
CA ILE A 189 -28.09 -9.05 9.61
C ILE A 189 -26.86 -8.55 8.84
N ASP A 190 -25.92 -7.83 9.49
CA ASP A 190 -24.69 -7.33 8.86
C ASP A 190 -23.81 -8.48 8.33
N ARG A 191 -23.59 -9.54 9.10
CA ARG A 191 -22.81 -10.73 8.66
C ARG A 191 -23.44 -11.48 7.51
N ARG A 192 -24.77 -11.51 7.44
CA ARG A 192 -25.48 -12.13 6.32
C ARG A 192 -25.33 -11.25 5.08
N ALA A 193 -25.63 -9.96 5.21
CA ALA A 193 -25.51 -9.01 4.12
C ALA A 193 -24.08 -8.94 3.58
N SER A 194 -23.05 -8.97 4.43
CA SER A 194 -21.65 -8.96 3.97
C SER A 194 -21.33 -10.14 3.05
N ARG A 195 -21.82 -11.35 3.37
CA ARG A 195 -21.67 -12.55 2.50
C ARG A 195 -22.44 -12.40 1.19
N ASP A 196 -23.64 -11.85 1.24
CA ASP A 196 -24.43 -11.59 0.03
C ASP A 196 -23.73 -10.55 -0.88
N LEU A 197 -23.14 -9.51 -0.28
CA LEU A 197 -22.32 -8.53 -1.01
C LEU A 197 -21.09 -9.16 -1.64
N GLU A 198 -20.35 -10.01 -0.92
CA GLU A 198 -19.20 -10.74 -1.47
C GLU A 198 -19.59 -11.54 -2.72
N GLN A 199 -20.73 -12.22 -2.69
CA GLN A 199 -21.24 -12.97 -3.84
C GLN A 199 -21.60 -12.09 -5.02
N LEU A 200 -22.27 -10.95 -4.78
CA LEU A 200 -22.62 -9.99 -5.83
C LEU A 200 -21.37 -9.38 -6.46
N LEU A 201 -20.41 -8.96 -5.64
CA LEU A 201 -19.16 -8.35 -6.06
C LEU A 201 -18.29 -9.34 -6.84
N ALA A 202 -18.22 -10.61 -6.41
CA ALA A 202 -17.50 -11.67 -7.15
C ALA A 202 -18.09 -11.93 -8.55
N ARG A 203 -19.38 -11.65 -8.75
CA ARG A 203 -20.05 -11.74 -10.06
C ARG A 203 -19.99 -10.44 -10.87
N GLY A 204 -19.27 -9.42 -10.38
CA GLY A 204 -19.19 -8.10 -11.01
C GLY A 204 -20.47 -7.25 -10.87
N ARG A 205 -21.46 -7.68 -10.06
CA ARG A 205 -22.72 -6.97 -9.84
C ARG A 205 -22.55 -5.86 -8.79
N THR A 206 -21.61 -4.96 -9.05
CA THR A 206 -21.22 -3.88 -8.11
C THR A 206 -22.37 -2.93 -7.80
N THR A 207 -23.19 -2.57 -8.80
CA THR A 207 -24.32 -1.66 -8.62
C THR A 207 -25.38 -2.23 -7.69
N GLU A 208 -25.73 -3.51 -7.85
CA GLU A 208 -26.67 -4.16 -6.94
C GLU A 208 -26.11 -4.32 -5.54
N ALA A 209 -24.82 -4.66 -5.41
CA ALA A 209 -24.17 -4.73 -4.11
C ALA A 209 -24.25 -3.37 -3.39
N GLU A 210 -24.01 -2.28 -4.10
CA GLU A 210 -24.12 -0.94 -3.52
C GLU A 210 -25.56 -0.57 -3.14
N GLN A 211 -26.55 -0.92 -3.95
CA GLN A 211 -27.97 -0.72 -3.63
C GLN A 211 -28.36 -1.47 -2.35
N ARG A 212 -27.98 -2.75 -2.24
CA ARG A 212 -28.21 -3.54 -1.02
C ARG A 212 -27.53 -2.95 0.21
N LEU A 213 -26.30 -2.48 0.07
CA LEU A 213 -25.59 -1.81 1.16
C LEU A 213 -26.26 -0.49 1.53
N THR A 214 -26.78 0.27 0.56
CA THR A 214 -27.54 1.50 0.79
C THR A 214 -28.80 1.23 1.61
N GLU A 215 -29.59 0.23 1.20
CA GLU A 215 -30.80 -0.18 1.92
C GLU A 215 -30.51 -0.61 3.37
N LEU A 216 -29.42 -1.35 3.58
CA LEU A 216 -29.00 -1.80 4.90
C LEU A 216 -28.55 -0.63 5.77
N THR A 217 -27.73 0.26 5.22
CA THR A 217 -27.14 1.37 5.95
C THR A 217 -28.13 2.47 6.31
N ALA A 218 -29.30 2.50 5.67
CA ALA A 218 -30.43 3.32 6.09
C ALA A 218 -31.03 2.90 7.45
N ARG A 219 -30.75 1.66 7.92
CA ARG A 219 -31.36 1.07 9.12
C ARG A 219 -30.35 0.78 10.23
N GLN A 220 -29.08 0.57 9.87
CA GLN A 220 -28.03 0.20 10.82
C GLN A 220 -26.63 0.62 10.32
N PRO A 221 -25.60 0.71 11.19
CA PRO A 221 -24.26 1.10 10.76
C PRO A 221 -23.59 0.14 9.78
N ALA A 222 -23.79 -1.16 9.95
CA ALA A 222 -23.28 -2.26 9.10
C ALA A 222 -21.76 -2.22 8.79
N PRO A 223 -20.88 -2.24 9.82
CA PRO A 223 -19.45 -2.16 9.60
C PRO A 223 -18.89 -3.29 8.73
N GLN A 224 -19.37 -4.53 8.84
CA GLN A 224 -18.82 -5.65 8.07
C GLN A 224 -19.19 -5.56 6.59
N SER A 225 -20.44 -5.18 6.29
CA SER A 225 -20.90 -4.98 4.92
C SER A 225 -20.19 -3.79 4.25
N ARG A 226 -19.96 -2.70 4.99
CA ARG A 226 -19.15 -1.56 4.51
C ARG A 226 -17.70 -1.97 4.22
N GLU A 227 -17.11 -2.79 5.09
CA GLU A 227 -15.75 -3.29 4.92
C GLU A 227 -15.59 -4.06 3.60
N VAL A 228 -16.50 -5.01 3.33
CA VAL A 228 -16.51 -5.82 2.10
C VAL A 228 -16.56 -4.93 0.86
N PHE A 229 -17.52 -3.99 0.82
CA PHE A 229 -17.69 -3.13 -0.34
C PHE A 229 -16.50 -2.20 -0.53
N ALA A 230 -16.03 -1.54 0.54
CA ALA A 230 -14.92 -0.60 0.45
C ALA A 230 -13.61 -1.29 0.04
N ARG A 231 -13.35 -2.50 0.54
CA ARG A 231 -12.20 -3.32 0.11
C ARG A 231 -12.25 -3.59 -1.39
N GLN A 232 -13.41 -3.98 -1.91
CA GLN A 232 -13.59 -4.23 -3.33
C GLN A 232 -13.42 -2.96 -4.18
N MET A 233 -13.82 -1.79 -3.67
CA MET A 233 -13.60 -0.52 -4.37
C MET A 233 -12.11 -0.16 -4.43
N LEU A 234 -11.32 -0.46 -3.40
CA LEU A 234 -9.87 -0.27 -3.42
C LEU A 234 -9.18 -1.20 -4.41
N VAL A 235 -9.60 -2.47 -4.50
CA VAL A 235 -9.08 -3.40 -5.51
C VAL A 235 -9.35 -2.88 -6.92
N GLN A 236 -10.50 -2.24 -7.14
CA GLN A 236 -10.87 -1.62 -8.42
C GLN A 236 -10.27 -0.23 -8.64
N GLN A 237 -9.34 0.22 -7.79
CA GLN A 237 -8.72 1.55 -7.88
C GLN A 237 -9.74 2.70 -7.83
N MET A 238 -10.82 2.52 -7.07
CA MET A 238 -11.86 3.52 -6.82
C MET A 238 -11.82 4.04 -5.38
N PRO A 239 -10.75 4.74 -4.93
CA PRO A 239 -10.59 5.12 -3.54
C PRO A 239 -11.63 6.16 -3.07
N ALA A 240 -12.10 7.04 -3.96
CA ALA A 240 -13.18 7.98 -3.63
C ALA A 240 -14.50 7.29 -3.28
N ARG A 241 -14.85 6.25 -4.05
CA ARG A 241 -16.04 5.44 -3.77
C ARG A 241 -15.87 4.64 -2.49
N ALA A 242 -14.68 4.09 -2.24
CA ALA A 242 -14.37 3.44 -0.97
C ALA A 242 -14.57 4.38 0.23
N LEU A 243 -14.04 5.62 0.16
CA LEU A 243 -14.19 6.61 1.23
C LEU A 243 -15.64 6.99 1.52
N GLY A 244 -16.50 7.03 0.52
CA GLY A 244 -17.94 7.30 0.72
C GLY A 244 -18.61 6.27 1.64
N TRP A 245 -18.10 5.03 1.67
CA TRP A 245 -18.61 3.95 2.51
C TRP A 245 -17.89 3.83 3.86
N LEU A 246 -16.85 4.62 4.10
CA LEU A 246 -15.98 4.57 5.28
C LEU A 246 -16.02 5.89 6.07
N PRO A 247 -17.16 6.25 6.69
CA PRO A 247 -17.27 7.48 7.46
C PRO A 247 -16.30 7.49 8.65
N GLN A 248 -15.73 8.66 8.97
CA GLN A 248 -14.75 8.80 10.06
C GLN A 248 -15.32 8.34 11.41
N SER A 249 -16.59 8.63 11.68
CA SER A 249 -17.28 8.26 12.93
C SER A 249 -17.41 6.75 13.14
N LEU A 250 -17.46 5.95 12.07
CA LEU A 250 -17.50 4.50 12.19
C LEU A 250 -16.09 3.92 12.20
N ALA A 251 -15.18 4.54 11.45
CA ALA A 251 -13.77 4.18 11.45
C ALA A 251 -13.08 4.44 12.81
N SER A 252 -13.58 5.36 13.64
CA SER A 252 -13.07 5.56 15.00
C SER A 252 -13.26 4.34 15.89
N ASP A 253 -14.27 3.50 15.64
CA ASP A 253 -14.61 2.38 16.53
C ASP A 253 -14.22 1.02 15.94
N HIS A 254 -14.04 0.96 14.61
CA HIS A 254 -13.74 -0.27 13.89
C HIS A 254 -12.38 -0.21 13.19
N ALA A 255 -11.40 -0.95 13.73
CA ALA A 255 -10.02 -0.96 13.23
C ALA A 255 -9.90 -1.34 11.74
N ASN A 256 -10.68 -2.31 11.26
CA ASN A 256 -10.69 -2.69 9.84
C ASN A 256 -11.13 -1.54 8.93
N LEU A 257 -12.18 -0.81 9.32
CA LEU A 257 -12.67 0.34 8.57
C LEU A 257 -11.66 1.49 8.60
N ARG A 258 -11.02 1.70 9.75
CA ARG A 258 -9.91 2.66 9.90
C ARG A 258 -8.76 2.35 8.96
N LEU A 259 -8.37 1.08 8.87
CA LEU A 259 -7.33 0.61 7.97
C LEU A 259 -7.69 0.87 6.50
N LEU A 260 -8.90 0.48 6.08
CA LEU A 260 -9.35 0.70 4.71
C LEU A 260 -9.48 2.20 4.39
N ARG A 261 -9.91 3.02 5.35
CA ARG A 261 -10.02 4.48 5.18
C ARG A 261 -8.66 5.11 4.95
N ALA A 262 -7.65 4.73 5.74
CA ALA A 262 -6.29 5.20 5.55
C ALA A 262 -5.71 4.78 4.19
N ARG A 263 -5.96 3.54 3.76
CA ARG A 263 -5.55 3.07 2.42
C ARG A 263 -6.23 3.86 1.31
N ALA A 264 -7.51 4.15 1.44
CA ALA A 264 -8.24 4.96 0.48
C ALA A 264 -7.74 6.41 0.44
N GLN A 265 -7.43 7.01 1.59
CA GLN A 265 -6.80 8.34 1.68
C GLN A 265 -5.41 8.35 1.02
N LEU A 266 -4.60 7.30 1.23
CA LEU A 266 -3.29 7.17 0.60
C LEU A 266 -3.39 7.13 -0.93
N GLU A 267 -4.29 6.31 -1.48
CA GLU A 267 -4.52 6.21 -2.92
C GLU A 267 -5.09 7.52 -3.52
N GLN A 268 -5.70 8.39 -2.70
CA GLN A 268 -6.05 9.77 -3.10
C GLN A 268 -4.91 10.79 -2.94
N GLY A 269 -3.69 10.35 -2.58
CA GLY A 269 -2.55 11.23 -2.36
C GLY A 269 -2.55 11.94 -1.00
N SER A 270 -3.48 11.60 -0.10
CA SER A 270 -3.62 12.23 1.21
C SER A 270 -2.83 11.50 2.30
N LEU A 271 -1.50 11.40 2.13
CA LEU A 271 -0.61 10.69 3.06
C LEU A 271 -0.74 11.16 4.51
N LYS A 272 -0.75 12.48 4.75
CA LYS A 272 -0.91 13.06 6.10
C LYS A 272 -2.21 12.61 6.78
N GLN A 273 -3.31 12.56 6.03
CA GLN A 273 -4.59 12.11 6.56
C GLN A 273 -4.57 10.61 6.83
N ALA A 274 -3.98 9.81 5.94
CA ALA A 274 -3.85 8.37 6.13
C ALA A 274 -3.09 8.03 7.42
N VAL A 275 -1.96 8.71 7.66
CA VAL A 275 -1.18 8.60 8.91
C VAL A 275 -2.02 9.00 10.12
N ALA A 276 -2.68 10.16 10.08
CA ALA A 276 -3.52 10.64 11.18
C ALA A 276 -4.67 9.66 11.51
N THR A 277 -5.32 9.12 10.48
CA THR A 277 -6.37 8.10 10.61
C THR A 277 -5.85 6.87 11.34
N LEU A 278 -4.66 6.36 10.98
CA LEU A 278 -4.11 5.17 11.65
C LEU A 278 -3.55 5.46 13.06
N ARG A 279 -2.99 6.64 13.28
CA ARG A 279 -2.48 7.03 14.60
C ARG A 279 -3.57 7.27 15.63
N SER A 280 -4.79 7.60 15.20
CA SER A 280 -5.90 7.96 16.09
C SER A 280 -6.19 6.91 17.16
N GLN A 281 -6.04 5.63 16.83
CA GLN A 281 -6.11 4.52 17.78
C GLN A 281 -5.44 3.30 17.17
N VAL A 282 -4.30 2.88 17.74
CA VAL A 282 -3.55 1.72 17.25
C VAL A 282 -3.98 0.49 18.05
N PRO A 283 -4.51 -0.59 17.41
CA PRO A 283 -4.83 -1.83 18.09
C PRO A 283 -3.59 -2.51 18.69
N ALA A 284 -3.82 -3.43 19.64
CA ALA A 284 -2.77 -4.34 20.11
C ALA A 284 -2.15 -5.11 18.92
N VAL A 285 -0.84 -5.35 18.99
CA VAL A 285 -0.07 -5.90 17.86
C VAL A 285 -0.53 -7.32 17.50
N ASP A 286 -0.88 -8.13 18.49
CA ASP A 286 -1.39 -9.50 18.36
C ASP A 286 -2.79 -9.56 17.73
N ALA A 287 -3.62 -8.56 17.99
CA ALA A 287 -4.96 -8.47 17.43
C ALA A 287 -4.95 -8.06 15.94
N PHE A 288 -4.01 -7.19 15.53
CA PHE A 288 -3.99 -6.70 14.15
C PHE A 288 -2.58 -6.31 13.62
N PRO A 289 -1.69 -7.27 13.33
CA PRO A 289 -0.32 -6.98 12.87
C PRO A 289 -0.29 -6.15 11.57
N GLU A 290 -1.14 -6.47 10.60
CA GLU A 290 -1.21 -5.79 9.29
C GLU A 290 -1.54 -4.29 9.41
N TYR A 291 -2.28 -3.92 10.47
CA TYR A 291 -2.55 -2.52 10.78
C TYR A 291 -1.25 -1.77 11.09
N ARG A 292 -0.41 -2.37 11.94
CA ARG A 292 0.88 -1.80 12.36
C ARG A 292 1.89 -1.78 11.23
N VAL A 293 1.92 -2.83 10.38
CA VAL A 293 2.69 -2.86 9.12
C VAL A 293 2.33 -1.67 8.24
N THR A 294 1.02 -1.43 8.05
CA THR A 294 0.54 -0.31 7.22
C THR A 294 0.95 1.03 7.85
N LEU A 295 0.76 1.21 9.16
CA LEU A 295 1.16 2.43 9.86
C LEU A 295 2.67 2.69 9.75
N ALA A 296 3.52 1.71 10.04
CA ALA A 296 4.97 1.83 9.94
C ALA A 296 5.41 2.21 8.51
N THR A 297 4.78 1.61 7.51
CA THR A 297 5.05 1.93 6.09
C THR A 297 4.66 3.36 5.75
N LEU A 298 3.48 3.82 6.17
CA LEU A 298 3.03 5.19 5.95
C LEU A 298 3.93 6.21 6.64
N LEU A 299 4.44 5.89 7.84
CA LEU A 299 5.36 6.77 8.58
C LEU A 299 6.70 6.94 7.88
N GLN A 300 7.26 5.87 7.31
CA GLN A 300 8.47 5.98 6.47
C GLN A 300 8.22 6.90 5.26
N GLN A 301 7.08 6.75 4.59
CA GLN A 301 6.71 7.61 3.46
C GLN A 301 6.49 9.07 3.90
N ALA A 302 5.98 9.29 5.11
CA ALA A 302 5.77 10.62 5.68
C ALA A 302 7.07 11.30 6.14
N GLY A 303 8.20 10.60 6.11
CA GLY A 303 9.48 11.13 6.59
C GLY A 303 9.61 11.08 8.11
N GLU A 304 8.93 10.13 8.77
CA GLU A 304 9.01 9.89 10.22
C GLU A 304 9.69 8.53 10.51
N PRO A 305 10.98 8.37 10.17
CA PRO A 305 11.65 7.07 10.19
C PRO A 305 11.82 6.50 11.61
N GLU A 306 12.01 7.34 12.63
CA GLU A 306 12.13 6.87 14.02
C GLU A 306 10.81 6.26 14.54
N ALA A 307 9.68 6.94 14.27
CA ALA A 307 8.37 6.41 14.63
C ALA A 307 8.06 5.11 13.86
N ALA A 308 8.45 5.02 12.60
CA ALA A 308 8.33 3.78 11.84
C ALA A 308 9.17 2.65 12.45
N ALA A 309 10.42 2.92 12.84
CA ALA A 309 11.30 1.93 13.46
C ALA A 309 10.69 1.38 14.75
N ALA A 310 10.08 2.22 15.59
CA ALA A 310 9.39 1.77 16.79
C ALA A 310 8.27 0.75 16.48
N HIS A 311 7.41 1.04 15.50
CA HIS A 311 6.34 0.12 15.12
C HIS A 311 6.85 -1.19 14.49
N TRP A 312 7.95 -1.15 13.74
CA TRP A 312 8.59 -2.38 13.23
C TRP A 312 9.20 -3.22 14.34
N SER A 313 9.84 -2.59 15.34
CA SER A 313 10.37 -3.29 16.51
C SER A 313 9.27 -4.00 17.28
N GLU A 314 8.13 -3.34 17.54
CA GLU A 314 6.98 -3.97 18.21
C GLU A 314 6.43 -5.17 17.43
N LEU A 315 6.40 -5.11 16.10
CA LEU A 315 6.03 -6.25 15.26
C LEU A 315 6.98 -7.43 15.46
N ILE A 316 8.29 -7.15 15.48
CA ILE A 316 9.34 -8.16 15.64
C ILE A 316 9.33 -8.77 17.05
N GLU A 317 9.07 -7.96 18.08
CA GLU A 317 8.89 -8.44 19.46
C GLU A 317 7.71 -9.40 19.57
N TYR A 318 6.60 -9.12 18.87
CA TYR A 318 5.46 -10.02 18.80
C TYR A 318 5.77 -11.30 18.01
N GLN A 319 6.35 -11.17 16.81
CA GLN A 319 6.74 -12.30 15.97
C GLN A 319 7.97 -11.95 15.14
N ASN A 320 9.07 -12.65 15.40
CA ASN A 320 10.38 -12.35 14.81
C ASN A 320 10.70 -13.15 13.54
N ASN A 321 9.77 -13.97 13.03
CA ASN A 321 9.99 -14.88 11.90
C ASN A 321 9.61 -14.27 10.53
N GLN A 322 9.26 -12.99 10.48
CA GLN A 322 8.87 -12.30 9.26
C GLN A 322 10.04 -11.49 8.66
N PRO A 323 10.68 -11.94 7.57
CA PRO A 323 11.83 -11.24 6.99
C PRO A 323 11.49 -9.82 6.49
N SER A 324 10.26 -9.59 6.05
CA SER A 324 9.80 -8.28 5.60
C SER A 324 9.73 -7.26 6.73
N TRP A 325 9.47 -7.67 7.98
CA TRP A 325 9.45 -6.77 9.12
C TRP A 325 10.86 -6.34 9.52
N TRP A 326 11.81 -7.27 9.51
CA TRP A 326 13.24 -6.96 9.69
C TRP A 326 13.77 -6.01 8.61
N PHE A 327 13.37 -6.23 7.36
CA PHE A 327 13.74 -5.33 6.26
C PHE A 327 13.09 -3.94 6.40
N GLY A 328 11.81 -3.88 6.80
CA GLY A 328 11.12 -2.64 7.13
C GLY A 328 11.81 -1.85 8.25
N LEU A 329 12.20 -2.54 9.33
CA LEU A 329 13.01 -1.96 10.42
C LEU A 329 14.34 -1.42 9.89
N ALA A 330 15.04 -2.21 9.07
CA ALA A 330 16.33 -1.82 8.52
C ALA A 330 16.24 -0.52 7.70
N MET A 331 15.24 -0.42 6.81
CA MET A 331 15.01 0.81 6.03
C MET A 331 14.67 2.01 6.92
N ALA A 332 13.86 1.81 7.96
CA ALA A 332 13.49 2.87 8.88
C ALA A 332 14.71 3.39 9.66
N LEU A 333 15.53 2.48 10.20
CA LEU A 333 16.76 2.83 10.92
C LEU A 333 17.80 3.51 10.02
N ASP A 334 17.92 3.05 8.77
CA ASP A 334 18.81 3.62 7.77
C ASP A 334 18.41 5.07 7.45
N ALA A 335 17.11 5.30 7.21
CA ALA A 335 16.56 6.62 6.98
C ALA A 335 16.67 7.55 8.21
N ALA A 336 16.72 6.99 9.43
CA ALA A 336 16.99 7.71 10.66
C ALA A 336 18.49 7.96 10.93
N GLY A 337 19.38 7.54 10.03
CA GLY A 337 20.83 7.70 10.19
C GLY A 337 21.48 6.73 11.18
N GLN A 338 20.76 5.72 11.66
CA GLN A 338 21.25 4.73 12.63
C GLN A 338 21.98 3.58 11.93
N ALA A 339 23.08 3.89 11.23
CA ALA A 339 23.78 2.99 10.31
C ALA A 339 24.11 1.61 10.90
N LYS A 340 24.66 1.57 12.13
CA LYS A 340 25.02 0.30 12.80
C LYS A 340 23.82 -0.59 13.09
N SER A 341 22.71 0.00 13.53
CA SER A 341 21.47 -0.74 13.81
C SER A 341 20.79 -1.18 12.51
N ALA A 342 20.77 -0.32 11.50
CA ALA A 342 20.27 -0.63 10.16
C ALA A 342 21.01 -1.83 9.54
N ALA A 343 22.35 -1.83 9.58
CA ALA A 343 23.16 -2.93 9.05
C ALA A 343 22.82 -4.27 9.74
N ARG A 344 22.66 -4.28 11.07
CA ARG A 344 22.24 -5.48 11.81
C ARG A 344 20.86 -5.97 11.36
N ALA A 345 19.88 -5.07 11.22
CA ALA A 345 18.54 -5.44 10.78
C ALA A 345 18.52 -5.97 9.33
N TYR A 346 19.30 -5.38 8.41
CA TYR A 346 19.44 -5.91 7.06
C TYR A 346 20.09 -7.30 7.04
N VAL A 347 21.08 -7.56 7.89
CA VAL A 347 21.70 -8.89 8.03
C VAL A 347 20.65 -9.92 8.48
N GLN A 348 19.85 -9.59 9.49
CA GLN A 348 18.76 -10.46 9.95
C GLN A 348 17.78 -10.75 8.82
N ALA A 349 17.29 -9.72 8.13
CA ALA A 349 16.35 -9.87 7.03
C ALA A 349 16.90 -10.76 5.89
N ALA A 350 18.17 -10.56 5.50
CA ALA A 350 18.80 -11.29 4.40
C ALA A 350 19.15 -12.75 4.73
N ALA A 351 19.29 -13.09 6.01
CA ALA A 351 19.54 -14.46 6.46
C ALA A 351 18.26 -15.32 6.51
N MET A 352 17.09 -14.69 6.54
CA MET A 352 15.81 -15.36 6.73
C MET A 352 15.19 -15.87 5.42
N PRO A 353 14.61 -17.09 5.42
CA PRO A 353 13.88 -17.61 4.28
C PRO A 353 12.60 -16.79 4.04
N GLY A 354 12.21 -16.63 2.78
CA GLY A 354 10.99 -15.91 2.40
C GLY A 354 11.20 -14.44 2.01
N LEU A 355 12.40 -13.87 2.24
CA LEU A 355 12.76 -12.59 1.63
C LEU A 355 13.00 -12.80 0.12
N SER A 356 12.37 -11.97 -0.73
CA SER A 356 12.60 -12.07 -2.18
C SER A 356 14.07 -11.82 -2.52
N GLU A 357 14.58 -12.49 -3.56
CA GLU A 357 15.99 -12.39 -3.97
C GLU A 357 16.42 -10.94 -4.25
N ARG A 358 15.51 -10.13 -4.82
CA ARG A 358 15.76 -8.71 -5.08
C ARG A 358 16.00 -7.92 -3.79
N LEU A 359 15.17 -8.15 -2.78
CA LEU A 359 15.32 -7.49 -1.47
C LEU A 359 16.56 -8.00 -0.72
N ALA A 360 16.84 -9.30 -0.80
CA ALA A 360 18.07 -9.87 -0.21
C ALA A 360 19.33 -9.28 -0.87
N SER A 361 19.34 -9.15 -2.20
CA SER A 361 20.44 -8.52 -2.93
C SER A 361 20.60 -7.04 -2.56
N TYR A 362 19.49 -6.29 -2.48
CA TYR A 362 19.52 -4.91 -2.00
C TYR A 362 20.08 -4.80 -0.57
N ALA A 363 19.61 -5.65 0.35
CA ALA A 363 20.09 -5.67 1.72
C ALA A 363 21.60 -5.92 1.79
N LYS A 364 22.11 -6.91 1.04
CA LYS A 364 23.57 -7.20 0.95
C LYS A 364 24.38 -6.00 0.48
N GLN A 365 23.94 -5.32 -0.58
CA GLN A 365 24.60 -4.11 -1.07
C GLN A 365 24.56 -2.99 -0.02
N ARG A 366 23.41 -2.81 0.64
CA ARG A 366 23.25 -1.75 1.64
C ARG A 366 24.09 -1.99 2.89
N ILE A 367 24.24 -3.24 3.33
CA ILE A 367 25.15 -3.62 4.44
C ILE A 367 26.59 -3.19 4.13
N GLN A 368 27.09 -3.49 2.92
CA GLN A 368 28.45 -3.11 2.53
C GLN A 368 28.65 -1.59 2.54
N ALA A 369 27.68 -0.83 2.01
CA ALA A 369 27.74 0.62 2.00
C ALA A 369 27.73 1.22 3.42
N LEU A 370 26.90 0.67 4.33
CA LEU A 370 26.80 1.14 5.70
C LEU A 370 28.04 0.81 6.55
N GLN A 371 28.73 -0.29 6.25
CA GLN A 371 29.98 -0.69 6.92
C GLN A 371 31.19 0.12 6.42
N ALA A 372 31.20 0.52 5.14
CA ALA A 372 32.29 1.31 4.58
C ALA A 372 32.26 2.79 5.02
N GLY A 373 31.10 3.28 5.43
CA GLY A 373 30.90 4.67 5.88
C GLY A 373 30.85 4.87 7.39
N SER A 374 31.04 3.81 8.19
CA SER A 374 31.04 3.82 9.65
C SER A 374 32.43 3.60 10.22
#